data_AF-A0A7J3IGF7-F1
#
_entry.id   AF-A0A7J3IGF7-F1
#
_cell.length_a   1.000
_cell.length_b   1.000
_cell.length_c   1.000
_cell.angle_alpha   90.00
_cell.angle_beta   90.00
_cell.angle_gamma   90.00
#
_symmetry.space_group_name_H-M   'P 1'
#
loop_
_entity.id
_entity.type
_entity.pdbx_description
1 polymer ?
#
loop_
_entity_poly.entity_id
_entity_poly.type
_entity_poly.pdbx_seq_one_letter_code
_entity_poly.pdbx_strand_id
1 'polypeptide(L)' 'MSLRKIGVVADTHDRLHLIDEAVSVLNNEGVDLVLHAGDYVSPFSILRFKP' A
#
# COMPACT_ATOMS: atom_id res chain seq x y z
N MET A 1 3.81 -10.42 23.73
CA MET A 1 4.21 -9.44 22.70
C MET A 1 3.18 -9.46 21.60
N SER A 2 2.66 -8.30 21.19
CA SER A 2 1.85 -8.23 19.96
C SER A 2 2.78 -8.46 18.77
N LEU A 3 2.40 -9.33 17.84
CA LEU A 3 3.12 -9.49 16.58
C LEU A 3 2.82 -8.27 15.71
N ARG A 4 3.86 -7.50 15.34
CA ARG A 4 3.71 -6.40 14.39
C ARG A 4 3.79 -6.93 12.97
N LYS A 5 2.82 -6.58 12.12
CA LYS A 5 2.86 -6.87 10.69
C LYS A 5 3.24 -5.60 9.93
N ILE A 6 4.13 -5.74 8.95
CA ILE A 6 4.53 -4.66 8.04
C ILE A 6 4.10 -5.07 6.63
N GLY A 7 3.32 -4.21 5.97
CA GLY A 7 2.98 -4.33 4.56
C GLY A 7 4.09 -3.77 3.67
N VAL A 8 4.34 -4.41 2.54
CA VAL A 8 5.28 -3.91 1.53
C VAL A 8 4.61 -3.94 0.17
N VAL A 9 4.72 -2.83 -0.56
CA VAL A 9 4.27 -2.66 -1.95
C VAL A 9 5.39 -2.02 -2.77
N ALA A 10 5.40 -2.22 -4.09
CA ALA A 10 6.39 -1.62 -4.98
C ALA A 10 5.84 -1.54 -6.41
N ASP A 11 6.43 -0.67 -7.23
CA ASP A 11 6.25 -0.61 -8.69
C ASP A 11 4.79 -0.67 -9.14
N THR A 12 3.95 0.13 -8.47
CA THR A 12 2.51 0.17 -8.69
C THR A 12 2.18 0.73 -10.08
N HIS A 13 3.05 1.58 -10.64
CA HIS A 13 2.97 2.11 -12.01
C HIS A 13 1.58 2.65 -12.36
N ASP A 14 1.01 3.44 -11.44
CA ASP A 14 -0.32 4.07 -11.57
C ASP A 14 -1.47 3.08 -11.84
N ARG A 15 -1.31 1.78 -11.56
CA ARG A 15 -2.36 0.77 -11.67
C ARG A 15 -3.36 0.91 -10.51
N LEU A 16 -4.16 1.96 -10.54
CA LEU A 16 -5.00 2.42 -9.42
C LEU A 16 -5.89 1.32 -8.83
N HIS A 17 -6.48 0.47 -9.66
CA HIS A 17 -7.31 -0.65 -9.18
C HIS A 17 -6.52 -1.66 -8.33
N LEU A 18 -5.27 -1.96 -8.69
CA LEU A 18 -4.40 -2.84 -7.91
C LEU A 18 -3.89 -2.16 -6.64
N ILE A 19 -3.72 -0.84 -6.67
CA ILE A 19 -3.41 -0.06 -5.47
C ILE A 19 -4.57 -0.17 -4.47
N ASP A 20 -5.81 0.05 -4.94
CA ASP A 20 -7.01 -0.06 -4.09
C ASP A 20 -7.15 -1.48 -3.50
N GLU A 21 -6.90 -2.52 -4.30
CA GLU A 21 -6.93 -3.92 -3.85
C GLU A 21 -5.84 -4.19 -2.81
N ALA A 22 -4.60 -3.74 -3.05
CA ALA A 22 -3.49 -3.91 -2.11
C ALA A 22 -3.78 -3.21 -0.77
N VAL A 23 -4.31 -1.98 -0.81
CA VAL A 23 -4.72 -1.25 0.41
C VAL A 23 -5.80 -2.01 1.17
N SER A 24 -6.81 -2.54 0.49
CA SER A 24 -7.86 -3.36 1.11
C SER A 24 -7.29 -4.60 1.81
N VAL A 25 -6.40 -5.34 1.14
CA VAL A 25 -5.73 -6.51 1.71
C VAL A 25 -4.91 -6.14 2.95
N LEU A 26 -4.09 -5.08 2.87
CA LEU A 26 -3.23 -4.64 3.97
C LEU A 26 -4.04 -4.17 5.19
N ASN A 27 -5.14 -3.47 4.95
CA ASN A 27 -6.08 -3.05 6.01
C ASN A 27 -6.76 -4.25 6.67
N ASN A 28 -7.22 -5.23 5.89
CA ASN A 28 -7.84 -6.45 6.41
C ASN A 28 -6.84 -7.32 7.20
N GLU A 29 -5.57 -7.31 6.81
CA GLU A 29 -4.50 -7.97 7.55
C GLU A 29 -4.12 -7.24 8.85
N GLY A 30 -4.58 -6.01 9.05
CA GLY A 30 -4.28 -5.21 10.25
C GLY A 30 -2.80 -4.90 10.38
N VAL A 31 -2.14 -4.49 9.29
CA VAL A 31 -0.72 -4.10 9.32
C VAL A 31 -0.52 -2.78 10.06
N ASP A 32 0.57 -2.67 10.82
CA ASP A 32 0.89 -1.46 11.60
C ASP A 32 1.59 -0.38 10.76
N LEU A 33 2.22 -0.79 9.65
CA LEU A 33 3.00 0.07 8.76
C LEU A 33 2.98 -0.49 7.35
N VAL A 34 2.91 0.38 6.35
CA VAL A 34 3.09 0.03 4.93
C VAL A 34 4.30 0.78 4.38
N LEU A 35 5.19 0.06 3.70
CA LEU A 35 6.32 0.63 2.97
C LEU A 35 6.10 0.50 1.46
N HIS A 36 6.23 1.59 0.73
CA HIS A 36 6.27 1.57 -0.74
C HIS A 36 7.73 1.66 -1.21
N ALA A 37 8.26 0.57 -1.75
CA ALA A 37 9.70 0.42 -2.06
C ALA A 37 10.05 0.62 -3.55
N GLY A 38 9.07 0.90 -4.40
CA GLY A 38 9.27 1.13 -5.83
C GLY A 38 8.59 2.39 -6.33
N ASP A 39 8.32 2.44 -7.63
CA ASP A 39 7.97 3.69 -8.29
C ASP A 39 6.50 4.12 -8.12
N TYR A 40 6.34 5.38 -7.73
CA TYR A 40 5.16 6.18 -8.02
C TYR A 40 5.38 6.91 -9.34
N VAL A 41 4.61 6.60 -10.38
CA VAL A 41 4.79 7.21 -11.71
C VAL A 41 4.17 8.61 -11.74
N SER A 42 2.99 8.79 -11.14
CA SER A 42 2.31 10.09 -11.08
C SER A 42 1.83 10.44 -9.67
N PRO A 43 1.78 11.73 -9.26
CA PRO A 43 1.38 12.14 -7.91
C PRO A 43 -0.03 11.71 -7.48
N PHE A 44 -0.95 11.48 -8.44
CA PHE A 44 -2.33 11.09 -8.12
C PHE A 44 -2.43 9.67 -7.53
N SER A 45 -1.46 8.78 -7.77
CA SER A 45 -1.50 7.41 -7.25
C SER A 45 -1.29 7.35 -5.74
N ILE A 46 -0.53 8.31 -5.18
CA ILE A 46 -0.30 8.46 -3.73
C ILE A 46 -1.63 8.72 -3.00
N LEU A 47 -2.60 9.37 -3.63
CA LEU A 47 -3.90 9.69 -3.02
C LEU A 47 -4.74 8.43 -2.69
N ARG A 48 -4.37 7.26 -3.21
CA ARG A 48 -5.00 5.98 -2.90
C ARG A 48 -4.49 5.36 -1.60
N PHE A 49 -3.29 5.73 -1.13
CA PHE A 49 -2.67 5.21 0.10
C PHE A 49 -3.07 6.00 1.37
N LYS A 50 -4.28 6.55 1.40
CA LYS A 50 -4.76 7.29 2.58
C LYS A 50 -5.17 6.30 3.69
N PRO A 51 -4.90 6.62 4.97
CA PRO A 51 -5.43 5.87 6.11
C PRO A 51 -6.96 5.88 6.14
#